data_AF-A0A835MJG3-F1
#
_entry.id   AF-A0A835MJG3-F1
#
_cell.length_a   1.000
_cell.length_b   1.000
_cell.length_c   1.000
_cell.angle_alpha   90.00
_cell.angle_beta   90.00
_cell.angle_gamma   90.00
#
_symmetry.space_group_name_H-M   'P 1'
#
loop_
_entity.id
_entity.type
_entity.pdbx_description
1 polymer ?
#
loop_
_entity_poly.entity_id
_entity_poly.type
_entity_poly.pdbx_seq_one_letter_code
_entity_poly.pdbx_strand_id
1 'polypeptide(L)'
;MLVSGLRASAVCSILWSSHVRPTDGPFIDEYYYGSDIKVYLKELSVIGVVHLDSHFEFDSIFRVYDFRRENKKICIPDGLENETWVNPEECVLHDKDGLFGLQLNVLENHYEPKLLHFFSSSFNVRSSPSFDDYFKLWKFMKIIDTCRVLCFWECSMMQRSSRAKRTLADDLVKLPFVLGTDEILLCSKSDVFIVDDLLLRDLFEKYSSRPIFVCCPQQNLPSLSRTRLLEVYRKIGVRTISESVLKEELSLADGVELRQMDLRDAGIGEELIRLILGFLAHPSLDMEATKRHGAVQCLLNLKVLETMEPITVSYSLSLSDGEVLKVEASCMIRKPAFGQKRKDDKYNH
;
A
#
# COMPACT_ATOMS: atom_id res chain seq x y z
N MET A 1 -26.48 21.66 -4.16
CA MET A 1 -27.11 21.19 -2.91
C MET A 1 -26.06 21.38 -1.83
N LEU A 2 -26.07 22.55 -1.20
CA LEU A 2 -24.98 23.09 -0.40
C LEU A 2 -25.49 23.36 1.01
N VAL A 3 -24.75 22.85 2.00
CA VAL A 3 -24.65 23.29 3.40
C VAL A 3 -25.98 23.42 4.17
N SER A 4 -26.50 22.28 4.61
CA SER A 4 -27.48 22.19 5.71
C SER A 4 -26.80 21.47 6.89
N GLY A 5 -26.29 22.21 7.89
CA GLY A 5 -25.49 21.53 8.91
C GLY A 5 -25.03 22.29 10.15
N LEU A 6 -25.87 23.14 10.73
CA LEU A 6 -25.69 23.69 12.09
C LEU A 6 -27.05 24.09 12.66
N ARG A 7 -27.88 23.11 13.04
CA ARG A 7 -29.12 23.24 13.80
C ARG A 7 -28.80 23.12 15.30
N ALA A 8 -28.11 24.12 15.83
CA ALA A 8 -28.10 24.31 17.27
C ALA A 8 -29.48 24.85 17.70
N SER A 9 -30.19 24.12 18.55
CA SER A 9 -31.30 24.67 19.34
C SER A 9 -30.75 25.77 20.24
N ALA A 10 -30.79 27.01 19.77
CA ALA A 10 -30.34 28.18 20.50
C ALA A 10 -31.57 28.96 20.98
N VAL A 11 -32.21 28.48 22.04
CA VAL A 11 -32.95 29.41 22.91
C VAL A 11 -31.88 30.27 23.59
N CYS A 12 -31.96 31.57 23.34
CA CYS A 12 -30.97 32.56 23.74
C CYS A 12 -30.78 32.55 25.28
N SER A 13 -29.73 31.90 25.76
CA SER A 13 -29.19 32.24 27.07
C SER A 13 -28.28 33.46 26.88
N ILE A 14 -28.36 34.42 27.80
CA ILE A 14 -27.67 35.73 27.81
C ILE A 14 -26.14 35.64 27.54
N LEU A 15 -25.53 34.45 27.61
CA LEU A 15 -24.13 34.23 27.26
C LEU A 15 -23.82 34.31 25.75
N TRP A 16 -24.79 34.08 24.86
CA TRP A 16 -24.54 33.97 23.42
C TRP A 16 -24.53 35.33 22.71
N SER A 17 -25.28 36.31 23.23
CA SER A 17 -25.52 37.61 22.59
C SER A 17 -24.31 38.55 22.56
N SER A 18 -23.23 38.24 23.29
CA SER A 18 -22.00 39.03 23.31
C SER A 18 -20.95 38.57 22.28
N HIS A 19 -21.08 37.35 21.73
CA HIS A 19 -20.06 36.73 20.86
C HIS A 19 -20.59 36.32 19.49
N VAL A 20 -21.91 36.15 19.34
CA VAL A 20 -22.57 35.75 18.10
C VAL A 20 -23.55 36.85 17.69
N ARG A 21 -23.53 37.26 16.42
CA ARG A 21 -24.40 38.31 15.89
C ARG A 21 -25.80 37.75 15.63
N PRO A 22 -26.86 38.58 15.72
CA PRO A 22 -28.22 38.20 15.33
C PRO A 22 -28.36 37.74 13.87
N THR A 23 -27.35 37.98 13.03
CA THR A 23 -27.30 37.54 11.62
C THR A 23 -26.63 36.18 11.43
N ASP A 24 -26.08 35.57 12.48
CA ASP A 24 -25.25 34.35 12.36
C ASP A 24 -26.07 33.05 12.31
N GLY A 25 -27.40 33.16 12.36
CA GLY A 25 -28.36 32.07 12.42
C GLY A 25 -29.78 32.61 12.63
N PRO A 26 -30.81 31.75 12.57
CA PRO A 26 -32.17 32.16 12.90
C PRO A 26 -32.28 32.37 14.42
N PHE A 27 -31.99 33.59 14.86
CA PHE A 27 -32.16 33.98 16.27
C PHE A 27 -33.49 34.69 16.45
N ILE A 28 -34.16 34.39 17.57
CA ILE A 28 -35.28 35.19 18.04
C ILE A 28 -34.67 36.36 18.84
N ASP A 29 -34.77 37.56 18.27
CA ASP A 29 -34.31 38.79 18.93
C ASP A 29 -35.31 39.22 20.01
N GLU A 30 -35.09 38.77 21.25
CA GLU A 30 -35.91 39.15 22.40
C GLU A 30 -35.91 40.66 22.69
N TYR A 31 -34.88 41.40 22.25
CA TYR A 31 -34.83 42.85 22.43
C TYR A 31 -35.80 43.55 21.46
N TYR A 32 -35.92 43.04 20.24
CA TYR A 32 -36.86 43.54 19.24
C TYR A 32 -38.30 43.06 19.48
N TYR A 33 -38.48 41.78 19.80
CA TYR A 33 -39.80 41.15 19.94
C TYR A 33 -40.37 41.16 21.38
N GLY A 34 -39.58 41.58 22.36
CA GLY A 34 -39.95 41.56 23.78
C GLY A 34 -39.91 40.17 24.41
N SER A 35 -39.84 40.12 25.74
CA SER A 35 -39.75 38.86 26.51
C SER A 35 -40.91 37.89 26.29
N ASP A 36 -42.06 38.41 25.84
CA ASP A 36 -43.29 37.65 25.64
C ASP A 36 -43.21 36.71 24.43
N ILE A 37 -42.24 36.92 23.53
CA ILE A 37 -41.98 36.00 22.41
C ILE A 37 -41.65 34.58 22.89
N LYS A 38 -41.11 34.43 24.12
CA LYS A 38 -40.83 33.13 24.75
C LYS A 38 -42.07 32.29 24.99
N VAL A 39 -43.24 32.93 25.15
CA VAL A 39 -44.51 32.24 25.37
C VAL A 39 -44.92 31.45 24.12
N TYR A 40 -44.48 31.90 22.94
CA TYR A 40 -44.83 31.33 21.64
C TYR A 40 -43.81 30.33 21.10
N LEU A 41 -42.87 29.83 21.92
CA LEU A 41 -41.80 28.93 21.46
C LEU A 41 -42.33 27.66 20.78
N LYS A 42 -43.47 27.12 21.26
CA LYS A 42 -44.09 25.93 20.66
C LYS A 42 -44.68 26.26 19.30
N GLU A 43 -45.39 27.37 19.19
CA GLU A 43 -46.03 27.84 17.96
C GLU A 43 -44.99 28.20 16.90
N LEU A 44 -43.91 28.90 17.30
CA LEU A 44 -42.77 29.24 16.45
C LEU A 44 -42.08 27.98 15.90
N SER A 45 -41.96 26.92 16.71
CA SER A 45 -41.43 25.63 16.26
C SER A 45 -42.32 24.95 15.20
N VAL A 46 -43.65 25.10 15.32
CA VAL A 46 -44.65 24.48 14.43
C VAL A 46 -44.71 25.17 13.07
N ILE A 47 -44.55 26.50 13.02
CA ILE A 47 -44.56 27.26 11.76
C ILE A 47 -43.20 27.27 11.03
N GLY A 48 -42.23 26.50 11.52
CA GLY A 48 -40.92 26.40 10.89
C GLY A 48 -40.08 27.68 11.05
N VAL A 49 -40.29 28.47 12.12
CA VAL A 49 -39.30 29.47 12.61
C VAL A 49 -38.12 28.72 13.24
N VAL A 50 -37.50 27.92 12.39
CA VAL A 50 -36.22 27.23 12.45
C VAL A 50 -35.77 27.14 10.99
N HIS A 51 -35.76 28.29 10.29
CA HIS A 51 -35.50 28.32 8.85
C HIS A 51 -33.99 28.44 8.62
N LEU A 52 -33.32 27.30 8.71
CA LEU A 52 -31.96 27.12 8.23
C LEU A 52 -31.99 26.76 6.75
N ASP A 53 -32.47 27.71 5.94
CA ASP A 53 -32.20 27.69 4.50
C ASP A 53 -30.83 28.32 4.27
N SER A 54 -29.84 27.42 4.21
CA SER A 54 -28.78 27.37 3.19
C SER A 54 -27.88 28.59 2.93
N HIS A 55 -27.70 29.51 3.88
CA HIS A 55 -26.63 30.52 3.81
C HIS A 55 -25.95 30.77 5.15
N PHE A 56 -25.26 29.75 5.67
CA PHE A 56 -24.19 30.04 6.62
C PHE A 56 -23.03 30.67 5.88
N GLU A 57 -22.93 32.00 5.95
CA GLU A 57 -21.68 32.66 5.59
C GLU A 57 -20.55 32.13 6.49
N PHE A 58 -19.38 31.91 5.90
CA PHE A 58 -18.17 31.43 6.58
C PHE A 58 -17.94 32.11 7.95
N ASP A 59 -18.19 33.41 7.99
CA ASP A 59 -18.08 34.27 9.16
C ASP A 59 -19.00 33.86 10.32
N SER A 60 -20.21 33.37 10.03
CA SER A 60 -21.20 32.93 11.02
C SER A 60 -20.81 31.58 11.63
N ILE A 61 -20.39 30.62 10.79
CA ILE A 61 -19.88 29.33 11.26
C ILE A 61 -18.61 29.53 12.10
N PHE A 62 -17.72 30.40 11.63
CA PHE A 62 -16.50 30.76 12.34
C PHE A 62 -16.81 31.29 13.75
N ARG A 63 -17.74 32.24 13.89
CA ARG A 63 -18.12 32.80 15.20
C ARG A 63 -18.71 31.74 16.15
N VAL A 64 -19.54 30.82 15.65
CA VAL A 64 -20.10 29.72 16.46
C VAL A 64 -19.01 28.78 16.97
N TYR A 65 -18.06 28.39 16.12
CA TYR A 65 -16.96 27.53 16.53
C TYR A 65 -15.91 28.25 17.39
N ASP A 66 -15.68 29.54 17.16
CA ASP A 66 -14.75 30.36 17.95
C ASP A 66 -15.26 30.53 19.39
N PHE A 67 -16.56 30.76 19.57
CA PHE A 67 -17.19 30.77 20.89
C PHE A 67 -17.09 29.40 21.58
N ARG A 68 -17.24 28.31 20.83
CA ARG A 68 -17.28 26.94 21.38
C ARG A 68 -15.90 26.29 21.50
N ARG A 69 -14.81 27.06 21.40
CA ARG A 69 -13.42 26.60 21.45
C ARG A 69 -13.09 25.79 22.72
N GLU A 70 -13.83 25.99 23.81
CA GLU A 70 -13.67 25.25 25.07
C GLU A 70 -14.06 23.76 24.98
N ASN A 71 -14.98 23.39 24.08
CA ASN A 71 -15.46 22.01 23.94
C ASN A 71 -14.92 21.27 22.71
N LYS A 72 -14.11 21.93 21.86
CA LYS A 72 -13.37 21.39 20.69
C LYS A 72 -14.06 20.31 19.83
N LYS A 73 -15.39 20.19 19.82
CA LYS A 73 -16.11 19.20 19.00
C LYS A 73 -16.52 19.79 17.66
N ILE A 74 -16.65 18.92 16.67
CA ILE A 74 -17.05 19.25 15.30
C ILE A 74 -18.43 18.65 15.04
N CYS A 75 -19.33 19.41 14.45
CA CYS A 75 -20.64 18.92 14.05
C CYS A 75 -20.51 18.14 12.73
N ILE A 76 -21.20 17.02 12.60
CA ILE A 76 -21.37 16.32 11.32
C ILE A 76 -22.85 16.38 10.96
N PRO A 77 -23.19 17.03 9.83
CA PRO A 77 -24.56 17.08 9.39
C PRO A 77 -25.00 15.72 8.84
N ASP A 78 -25.88 15.05 9.58
CA ASP A 78 -26.62 13.89 9.10
C ASP A 78 -28.00 14.35 8.66
N GLY A 79 -28.35 14.15 7.39
CA GLY A 79 -29.46 14.82 6.69
C GLY A 79 -30.87 14.57 7.26
N LEU A 80 -31.01 13.79 8.33
CA LEU A 80 -32.23 13.59 9.10
C LEU A 80 -31.99 13.81 10.59
N GLU A 81 -32.37 14.99 11.08
CA GLU A 81 -32.73 15.33 12.46
C GLU A 81 -31.70 15.16 13.60
N ASN A 82 -30.60 14.41 13.42
CA ASN A 82 -29.63 14.12 14.47
C ASN A 82 -28.22 14.56 14.09
N GLU A 83 -27.89 15.81 14.39
CA GLU A 83 -26.52 16.33 14.29
C GLU A 83 -25.59 15.64 15.28
N THR A 84 -24.55 14.99 14.78
CA THR A 84 -23.59 14.26 15.62
C THR A 84 -22.37 15.13 15.89
N TRP A 85 -22.08 15.37 17.17
CA TRP A 85 -20.89 16.12 17.58
C TRP A 85 -19.75 15.15 17.88
N VAL A 86 -18.74 15.17 17.02
CA VAL A 86 -17.59 14.25 17.06
C VAL A 86 -16.32 14.97 17.53
N ASN A 87 -15.34 14.19 17.98
CA ASN A 87 -14.03 14.75 18.34
C ASN A 87 -13.19 15.02 17.08
N PRO A 88 -12.30 16.02 17.08
CA PRO A 88 -11.42 16.33 15.93
C PRO A 88 -10.54 15.16 15.50
N GLU A 89 -10.20 14.28 16.45
CA GLU A 89 -9.39 13.07 16.24
C GLU A 89 -10.11 12.02 15.38
N GLU A 90 -11.44 12.05 15.36
CA GLU A 90 -12.32 11.19 14.55
C GLU A 90 -12.59 11.80 13.16
N CYS A 91 -11.99 12.95 12.85
CA CYS A 91 -12.15 13.67 11.59
C CYS A 91 -10.88 13.65 10.73
N VAL A 92 -11.07 13.75 9.42
CA VAL A 92 -10.05 14.11 8.44
C VAL A 92 -10.62 15.16 7.50
N LEU A 93 -9.77 16.06 6.99
CA LEU A 93 -10.23 17.02 5.98
C LEU A 93 -10.58 16.30 4.67
N HIS A 94 -9.66 15.44 4.22
CA HIS A 94 -9.73 14.78 2.92
C HIS A 94 -9.52 13.27 3.04
N ASP A 95 -10.29 12.49 2.28
CA ASP A 95 -10.08 11.05 2.08
C ASP A 95 -9.92 10.76 0.59
N LYS A 96 -8.70 11.02 0.08
CA LYS A 96 -8.38 10.89 -1.35
C LYS A 96 -8.63 9.50 -1.90
N ASP A 97 -8.51 8.48 -1.06
CA ASP A 97 -8.66 7.08 -1.45
C ASP A 97 -10.10 6.57 -1.27
N GLY A 98 -10.96 7.32 -0.57
CA GLY A 98 -12.33 6.93 -0.26
C GLY A 98 -12.45 5.68 0.62
N LEU A 99 -11.41 5.35 1.40
CA LEU A 99 -11.33 4.09 2.16
C LEU A 99 -11.88 4.19 3.58
N PHE A 100 -12.04 5.41 4.11
CA PHE A 100 -12.29 5.66 5.51
C PHE A 100 -13.67 6.26 5.81
N GLY A 101 -14.53 6.46 4.83
CA GLY A 101 -15.87 7.05 5.03
C GLY A 101 -16.76 6.33 6.06
N LEU A 102 -16.45 5.08 6.42
CA LEU A 102 -17.12 4.32 7.49
C LEU A 102 -16.45 4.42 8.87
N GLN A 103 -15.19 4.87 8.94
CA GLN A 103 -14.38 4.92 10.17
C GLN A 103 -14.03 6.33 10.62
N LEU A 104 -13.97 7.28 9.68
CA LEU A 104 -13.58 8.66 9.90
C LEU A 104 -14.59 9.59 9.25
N ASN A 105 -14.81 10.73 9.90
CA ASN A 105 -15.66 11.78 9.38
C ASN A 105 -14.85 12.64 8.39
N VAL A 106 -15.17 12.55 7.11
CA VAL A 106 -14.47 13.28 6.04
C VAL A 106 -15.14 14.63 5.82
N LEU A 107 -14.50 15.69 6.31
CA LEU A 107 -15.12 17.02 6.40
C LEU A 107 -15.35 17.69 5.04
N GLU A 108 -14.57 17.36 4.00
CA GLU A 108 -14.79 17.90 2.64
C GLU A 108 -16.17 17.55 2.05
N ASN A 109 -16.79 16.48 2.53
CA ASN A 109 -18.13 16.06 2.09
C ASN A 109 -19.23 16.94 2.68
N HIS A 110 -18.93 17.69 3.74
CA HIS A 110 -19.92 18.44 4.53
C HIS A 110 -19.68 19.95 4.51
N TYR A 111 -18.43 20.39 4.29
CA TYR A 111 -18.00 21.77 4.50
C TYR A 111 -17.25 22.35 3.30
N GLU A 112 -17.41 23.66 3.11
CA GLU A 112 -16.67 24.40 2.07
C GLU A 112 -15.16 24.47 2.36
N PRO A 113 -14.30 24.58 1.33
CA PRO A 113 -12.84 24.58 1.49
C PRO A 113 -12.29 25.60 2.51
N LYS A 114 -12.91 26.77 2.63
CA LYS A 114 -12.50 27.80 3.60
C LYS A 114 -12.63 27.30 5.05
N LEU A 115 -13.69 26.54 5.35
CA LEU A 115 -13.92 25.97 6.68
C LEU A 115 -12.96 24.82 6.99
N LEU A 116 -12.55 24.04 5.99
CA LEU A 116 -11.56 22.99 6.17
C LEU A 116 -10.23 23.54 6.72
N HIS A 117 -9.79 24.70 6.19
CA HIS A 117 -8.60 25.38 6.70
C HIS A 117 -8.75 25.82 8.17
N PHE A 118 -9.94 26.29 8.54
CA PHE A 118 -10.25 26.64 9.93
C PHE A 118 -10.20 25.43 10.85
N PHE A 119 -10.80 24.30 10.47
CA PHE A 119 -10.75 23.07 11.27
C PHE A 119 -9.32 22.56 11.44
N SER A 120 -8.50 22.66 10.40
CA SER A 120 -7.09 22.28 10.48
C SER A 120 -6.31 23.18 11.45
N SER A 121 -6.47 24.50 11.33
CA SER A 121 -5.71 25.47 12.12
C SER A 121 -6.16 25.60 13.58
N SER A 122 -7.48 25.56 13.83
CA SER A 122 -8.06 25.88 15.15
C SER A 122 -8.39 24.64 15.97
N PHE A 123 -8.74 23.52 15.30
CA PHE A 123 -9.12 22.26 15.95
C PHE A 123 -8.06 21.17 15.77
N ASN A 124 -6.95 21.47 15.10
CA ASN A 124 -5.87 20.53 14.79
C ASN A 124 -6.38 19.29 14.02
N VAL A 125 -7.41 19.46 13.18
CA VAL A 125 -7.90 18.38 12.33
C VAL A 125 -6.84 18.08 11.28
N ARG A 126 -6.50 16.79 11.22
CA ARG A 126 -5.53 16.24 10.28
C ARG A 126 -6.05 16.32 8.84
N SER A 127 -5.14 16.66 7.92
CA SER A 127 -5.49 16.84 6.50
C SER A 127 -5.90 15.54 5.81
N SER A 128 -5.35 14.40 6.21
CA SER A 128 -5.59 13.09 5.60
C SER A 128 -5.43 11.97 6.64
N PRO A 129 -5.95 10.77 6.38
CA PRO A 129 -5.71 9.60 7.23
C PRO A 129 -4.21 9.35 7.41
N SER A 130 -3.83 8.94 8.61
CA SER A 130 -2.45 8.67 9.01
C SER A 130 -2.10 7.20 8.80
N PHE A 131 -0.80 6.88 8.85
CA PHE A 131 -0.33 5.49 8.83
C PHE A 131 -1.07 4.60 9.85
N ASP A 132 -1.36 5.11 11.05
CA ASP A 132 -2.03 4.33 12.09
C ASP A 132 -3.47 3.98 11.71
N ASP A 133 -4.16 4.81 10.91
CA ASP A 133 -5.51 4.50 10.43
C ASP A 133 -5.47 3.44 9.34
N TYR A 134 -4.57 3.56 8.35
CA TYR A 134 -4.36 2.52 7.34
C TYR A 134 -3.95 1.20 7.99
N PHE A 135 -3.10 1.26 9.02
CA PHE A 135 -2.64 0.08 9.74
C PHE A 135 -3.76 -0.57 10.57
N LYS A 136 -4.60 0.21 11.25
CA LYS A 136 -5.81 -0.30 11.91
C LYS A 136 -6.75 -0.93 10.89
N LEU A 137 -7.03 -0.23 9.80
CA LEU A 137 -7.88 -0.71 8.72
C LEU A 137 -7.37 -2.06 8.17
N TRP A 138 -6.07 -2.17 7.92
CA TRP A 138 -5.40 -3.39 7.46
C TRP A 138 -5.65 -4.60 8.37
N LYS A 139 -5.58 -4.40 9.69
CA LYS A 139 -5.81 -5.49 10.67
C LYS A 139 -7.21 -6.08 10.62
N PHE A 140 -8.21 -5.30 10.20
CA PHE A 140 -9.61 -5.74 10.15
C PHE A 140 -10.06 -6.25 8.77
N MET A 141 -9.27 -6.03 7.72
CA MET A 141 -9.62 -6.50 6.39
C MET A 141 -9.41 -8.02 6.25
N LYS A 142 -10.29 -8.68 5.48
CA LYS A 142 -10.15 -10.10 5.10
C LYS A 142 -9.91 -10.27 3.60
N ILE A 143 -10.62 -9.49 2.79
CA ILE A 143 -10.50 -9.43 1.34
C ILE A 143 -10.12 -7.99 1.01
N ILE A 144 -9.17 -7.82 0.11
CA ILE A 144 -8.65 -6.52 -0.28
C ILE A 144 -8.66 -6.42 -1.81
N ASP A 145 -9.02 -5.26 -2.34
CA ASP A 145 -8.85 -4.94 -3.75
C ASP A 145 -7.44 -4.35 -4.01
N THR A 146 -7.00 -4.34 -5.27
CA THR A 146 -5.68 -3.82 -5.64
C THR A 146 -5.47 -2.36 -5.21
N CYS A 147 -6.52 -1.52 -5.24
CA CYS A 147 -6.42 -0.11 -4.86
C CYS A 147 -6.10 0.05 -3.37
N ARG A 148 -6.77 -0.69 -2.49
CA ARG A 148 -6.51 -0.68 -1.04
C ARG A 148 -5.11 -1.15 -0.69
N VAL A 149 -4.59 -2.17 -1.39
CA VAL A 149 -3.20 -2.61 -1.23
C VAL A 149 -2.23 -1.51 -1.64
N LEU A 150 -2.47 -0.87 -2.78
CA LEU A 150 -1.66 0.26 -3.26
C LEU A 150 -1.65 1.41 -2.26
N CYS A 151 -2.81 1.87 -1.80
CA CYS A 151 -2.93 2.97 -0.84
C CYS A 151 -2.23 2.65 0.50
N PHE A 152 -2.38 1.43 1.01
CA PHE A 152 -1.69 1.00 2.24
C PHE A 152 -0.18 1.06 2.09
N TRP A 153 0.38 0.52 1.01
CA TRP A 153 1.83 0.51 0.80
C TRP A 153 2.37 1.90 0.48
N GLU A 154 1.62 2.72 -0.26
CA GLU A 154 1.98 4.11 -0.51
C GLU A 154 2.06 4.90 0.80
N CYS A 155 1.04 4.79 1.66
CA CYS A 155 1.07 5.41 2.99
C CYS A 155 2.23 4.88 3.85
N SER A 156 2.44 3.57 3.85
CA SER A 156 3.53 2.92 4.60
C SER A 156 4.91 3.38 4.15
N MET A 157 5.11 3.61 2.85
CA MET A 157 6.38 4.04 2.29
C MET A 157 6.64 5.54 2.43
N MET A 158 5.59 6.37 2.42
CA MET A 158 5.71 7.80 2.71
C MET A 158 6.08 8.05 4.17
N GLN A 159 5.68 7.15 5.08
CA GLN A 159 5.96 7.29 6.50
C GLN A 159 7.44 6.98 6.83
N ARG A 160 8.21 8.01 7.19
CA ARG A 160 9.64 7.89 7.48
C ARG A 160 10.00 7.56 8.93
N SER A 161 9.02 7.60 9.84
CA SER A 161 9.28 7.47 11.28
C SER A 161 9.86 6.10 11.66
N SER A 162 10.82 6.08 12.58
CA SER A 162 11.40 4.82 13.10
C SER A 162 10.39 4.01 13.92
N ARG A 163 9.37 4.67 14.48
CA ARG A 163 8.24 4.02 15.16
C ARG A 163 7.40 3.23 14.17
N ALA A 164 6.91 3.86 13.10
CA ALA A 164 6.06 3.19 12.11
C ALA A 164 6.77 2.00 11.44
N LYS A 165 8.07 2.13 11.15
CA LYS A 165 8.87 1.01 10.60
C LYS A 165 8.93 -0.19 11.55
N ARG A 166 9.06 0.04 12.86
CA ARG A 166 9.03 -1.02 13.88
C ARG A 166 7.65 -1.63 13.99
N THR A 167 6.61 -0.81 14.10
CA THR A 167 5.21 -1.27 14.09
C THR A 167 4.90 -2.12 12.86
N LEU A 168 5.36 -1.72 11.67
CA LEU A 168 5.20 -2.50 10.45
C LEU A 168 5.97 -3.85 10.51
N ALA A 169 7.16 -3.90 11.09
CA ALA A 169 7.93 -5.14 11.20
C ALA A 169 7.33 -6.11 12.24
N ASP A 170 6.92 -5.57 13.40
CA ASP A 170 6.55 -6.34 14.58
C ASP A 170 5.06 -6.73 14.56
N ASP A 171 4.17 -5.81 14.18
CA ASP A 171 2.72 -5.99 14.30
C ASP A 171 2.05 -6.44 12.98
N LEU A 172 2.75 -6.37 11.84
CA LEU A 172 2.20 -6.79 10.55
C LEU A 172 2.31 -8.31 10.41
N VAL A 173 1.26 -9.00 10.88
CA VAL A 173 1.19 -10.47 10.86
C VAL A 173 0.74 -11.00 9.50
N LYS A 174 -0.05 -10.23 8.75
CA LYS A 174 -0.62 -10.68 7.48
C LYS A 174 -0.24 -9.79 6.30
N LEU A 175 0.05 -10.42 5.17
CA LEU A 175 0.49 -9.79 3.93
C LEU A 175 -0.42 -10.14 2.76
N PRO A 176 -0.52 -9.23 1.77
CA PRO A 176 -1.33 -9.47 0.60
C PRO A 176 -0.63 -10.46 -0.33
N PHE A 177 -1.39 -11.41 -0.87
CA PHE A 177 -0.98 -12.26 -1.98
C PHE A 177 -2.13 -12.35 -2.98
N VAL A 178 -1.79 -12.61 -4.24
CA VAL A 178 -2.77 -12.65 -5.34
C VAL A 178 -3.33 -14.08 -5.46
N LEU A 179 -4.66 -14.21 -5.40
CA LEU A 179 -5.39 -15.42 -5.73
C LEU A 179 -5.97 -15.26 -7.15
N GLY A 180 -5.20 -15.61 -8.18
CA GLY A 180 -5.70 -15.58 -9.57
C GLY A 180 -6.16 -14.19 -10.04
N THR A 181 -7.32 -14.13 -10.73
CA THR A 181 -7.82 -12.95 -11.45
C THR A 181 -8.52 -11.94 -10.52
N ASP A 182 -7.71 -11.16 -9.80
CA ASP A 182 -8.05 -9.92 -9.07
C ASP A 182 -8.53 -10.04 -7.61
N GLU A 183 -8.62 -11.23 -7.02
CA GLU A 183 -8.87 -11.37 -5.58
C GLU A 183 -7.55 -11.38 -4.79
N ILE A 184 -7.38 -10.41 -3.87
CA ILE A 184 -6.23 -10.37 -2.96
C ILE A 184 -6.67 -10.80 -1.57
N LEU A 185 -5.99 -11.81 -1.06
CA LEU A 185 -6.19 -12.35 0.28
C LEU A 185 -5.00 -12.01 1.18
N LEU A 186 -5.24 -12.07 2.49
CA LEU A 186 -4.23 -11.85 3.51
C LEU A 186 -3.74 -13.17 4.11
N CYS A 187 -2.48 -13.53 3.86
CA CYS A 187 -1.83 -14.70 4.45
C CYS A 187 -0.85 -14.32 5.55
N SER A 188 -0.51 -15.28 6.40
CA SER A 188 0.54 -15.13 7.41
C SER A 188 1.85 -14.70 6.75
N LYS A 189 2.53 -13.71 7.32
CA LYS A 189 3.85 -13.24 6.88
C LYS A 189 4.87 -14.37 6.75
N SER A 190 4.74 -15.42 7.57
CA SER A 190 5.64 -16.57 7.59
C SER A 190 5.47 -17.51 6.38
N ASP A 191 4.33 -17.44 5.70
CA ASP A 191 3.91 -18.35 4.61
C ASP A 191 3.91 -17.67 3.24
N VAL A 192 4.42 -16.44 3.17
CA VAL A 192 4.52 -15.68 1.92
C VAL A 192 5.99 -15.36 1.66
N PHE A 193 6.40 -15.42 0.40
CA PHE A 193 7.81 -15.34 -0.01
C PHE A 193 8.03 -14.29 -1.10
N ILE A 194 9.22 -13.70 -1.08
CA ILE A 194 9.72 -12.85 -2.16
C ILE A 194 10.23 -13.76 -3.28
N VAL A 195 9.74 -13.52 -4.50
CA VAL A 195 10.25 -14.19 -5.71
C VAL A 195 11.58 -13.56 -6.10
N ASP A 196 12.66 -14.32 -5.91
CA ASP A 196 14.00 -14.00 -6.39
C ASP A 196 14.54 -15.01 -7.42
N ASP A 197 13.91 -16.19 -7.52
CA ASP A 197 14.21 -17.22 -8.51
C ASP A 197 12.98 -17.46 -9.41
N LEU A 198 13.15 -17.23 -10.72
CA LEU A 198 12.07 -17.39 -11.71
C LEU A 198 11.71 -18.85 -11.97
N LEU A 199 12.66 -19.78 -11.85
CA LEU A 199 12.37 -21.20 -12.04
C LEU A 199 11.52 -21.71 -10.87
N LEU A 200 11.88 -21.36 -9.64
CA LEU A 200 11.06 -21.71 -8.47
C LEU A 200 9.68 -21.08 -8.56
N ARG A 201 9.60 -19.83 -9.03
CA ARG A 201 8.31 -19.17 -9.28
C ARG A 201 7.42 -20.02 -10.19
N ASP A 202 7.93 -20.36 -11.37
CA ASP A 202 7.16 -21.08 -12.38
C ASP A 202 6.74 -22.48 -11.89
N LEU A 203 7.61 -23.17 -11.14
CA LEU A 203 7.30 -24.48 -10.56
C LEU A 203 6.18 -24.40 -9.52
N PHE A 204 6.28 -23.49 -8.56
CA PHE A 204 5.24 -23.36 -7.53
C PHE A 204 3.93 -22.80 -8.10
N GLU A 205 3.96 -21.84 -9.02
CA GLU A 205 2.74 -21.35 -9.67
C GLU A 205 2.04 -22.45 -10.51
N LYS A 206 2.80 -23.36 -11.13
CA LYS A 206 2.25 -24.42 -11.97
C LYS A 206 1.73 -25.63 -11.20
N TYR A 207 2.45 -26.06 -10.16
CA TYR A 207 2.21 -27.34 -9.49
C TYR A 207 1.62 -27.20 -8.09
N SER A 208 1.60 -26.00 -7.51
CA SER A 208 0.94 -25.77 -6.22
C SER A 208 -0.37 -25.00 -6.42
N SER A 209 -1.43 -25.44 -5.75
CA SER A 209 -2.71 -24.74 -5.73
C SER A 209 -2.73 -23.56 -4.75
N ARG A 210 -1.70 -23.44 -3.91
CA ARG A 210 -1.58 -22.43 -2.86
C ARG A 210 -0.64 -21.33 -3.33
N PRO A 211 -1.13 -20.11 -3.59
CA PRO A 211 -0.25 -18.99 -3.91
C PRO A 211 0.59 -18.62 -2.68
N ILE A 212 1.91 -18.62 -2.86
CA ILE A 212 2.90 -18.40 -1.79
C ILE A 212 3.70 -17.11 -1.97
N PHE A 213 3.40 -16.31 -3.00
CA PHE A 213 4.22 -15.14 -3.35
C PHE A 213 3.55 -13.83 -2.95
N VAL A 214 4.36 -12.88 -2.48
CA VAL A 214 3.88 -11.53 -2.11
C VAL A 214 3.22 -10.84 -3.30
N CYS A 215 2.09 -10.18 -3.06
CA CYS A 215 1.44 -9.34 -4.07
C CYS A 215 2.32 -8.12 -4.37
N CYS A 216 2.68 -7.99 -5.65
CA CYS A 216 3.27 -6.79 -6.21
C CYS A 216 2.32 -6.25 -7.28
N PRO A 217 1.55 -5.19 -7.01
CA PRO A 217 0.64 -4.64 -8.00
C PRO A 217 1.41 -4.23 -9.27
N GLN A 218 0.84 -4.54 -10.45
CA GLN A 218 1.50 -4.34 -11.74
C GLN A 218 1.71 -2.87 -12.09
N GLN A 219 0.95 -1.96 -11.47
CA GLN A 219 1.08 -0.53 -11.71
C GLN A 219 2.34 0.02 -11.04
N ASN A 220 3.32 0.38 -11.87
CA ASN A 220 4.49 1.11 -11.40
C ASN A 220 4.11 2.58 -11.15
N LEU A 221 3.66 2.88 -9.94
CA LEU A 221 3.56 4.26 -9.47
C LEU A 221 4.97 4.80 -9.13
N PRO A 222 5.30 6.06 -9.46
CA PRO A 222 6.62 6.63 -9.13
C PRO A 222 6.94 6.61 -7.63
N SER A 223 5.92 6.74 -6.78
CA SER A 223 6.01 6.59 -5.32
C SER A 223 6.25 5.14 -4.89
N LEU A 224 5.64 4.18 -5.59
CA LEU A 224 5.59 2.76 -5.27
C LEU A 224 6.24 1.89 -6.37
N SER A 225 7.56 2.02 -6.55
CA SER A 225 8.27 1.12 -7.45
C SER A 225 8.34 -0.31 -6.89
N ARG A 226 8.25 -1.31 -7.77
CA ARG A 226 8.37 -2.74 -7.38
C ARG A 226 9.60 -3.01 -6.52
N THR A 227 10.75 -2.44 -6.88
CA THR A 227 12.01 -2.62 -6.13
C THR A 227 11.91 -2.11 -4.70
N ARG A 228 11.29 -0.93 -4.49
CA ARG A 228 11.11 -0.37 -3.15
C ARG A 228 10.16 -1.21 -2.32
N LEU A 229 9.07 -1.70 -2.92
CA LEU A 229 8.11 -2.57 -2.24
C LEU A 229 8.77 -3.90 -1.79
N LEU A 230 9.57 -4.52 -2.67
CA LEU A 230 10.35 -5.72 -2.31
C LEU A 230 11.35 -5.45 -1.18
N GLU A 231 11.98 -4.28 -1.15
CA GLU A 231 12.87 -3.88 -0.06
C GLU A 231 12.11 -3.73 1.26
N VAL A 232 10.88 -3.20 1.23
CA VAL A 232 10.00 -3.12 2.40
C VAL A 232 9.64 -4.52 2.89
N TYR A 233 9.22 -5.43 1.99
CA TYR A 233 8.94 -6.82 2.34
C TYR A 233 10.14 -7.50 3.02
N ARG A 234 11.36 -7.28 2.50
CA ARG A 234 12.57 -7.80 3.13
C ARG A 234 12.79 -7.21 4.53
N LYS A 235 12.57 -5.90 4.71
CA LYS A 235 12.75 -5.21 6.00
C LYS A 235 11.74 -5.65 7.07
N ILE A 236 10.54 -6.06 6.69
CA ILE A 236 9.56 -6.60 7.65
C ILE A 236 9.75 -8.10 7.94
N GLY A 237 10.75 -8.74 7.31
CA GLY A 237 11.14 -10.12 7.56
C GLY A 237 10.51 -11.15 6.62
N VAL A 238 10.01 -10.75 5.45
CA VAL A 238 9.60 -11.72 4.42
C VAL A 238 10.85 -12.37 3.82
N ARG A 239 10.86 -13.70 3.81
CA ARG A 239 11.97 -14.52 3.27
C ARG A 239 11.91 -14.59 1.75
N THR A 240 13.06 -14.81 1.12
CA THR A 240 13.09 -15.17 -0.31
C THR A 240 12.74 -16.65 -0.49
N ILE A 241 12.24 -17.00 -1.67
CA ILE A 241 11.91 -18.38 -1.99
C ILE A 241 13.18 -19.25 -2.07
N SER A 242 14.25 -18.73 -2.66
CA SER A 242 15.53 -19.45 -2.81
C SER A 242 16.15 -19.88 -1.48
N GLU A 243 16.02 -19.06 -0.43
CA GLU A 243 16.55 -19.33 0.91
C GLU A 243 15.64 -20.27 1.72
N SER A 244 14.37 -20.39 1.36
CA SER A 244 13.36 -21.11 2.14
C SER A 244 13.10 -22.52 1.64
N VAL A 245 13.43 -22.81 0.38
CA VAL A 245 13.18 -24.10 -0.25
C VAL A 245 14.32 -25.08 0.06
N LEU A 246 13.95 -26.29 0.48
CA LEU A 246 14.87 -27.42 0.55
C LEU A 246 14.92 -28.11 -0.83
N LYS A 247 16.12 -28.13 -1.41
CA LYS A 247 16.40 -28.81 -2.67
C LYS A 247 16.95 -30.21 -2.38
N GLU A 248 16.25 -31.22 -2.85
CA GLU A 248 16.68 -32.61 -2.82
C GLU A 248 16.89 -33.11 -4.25
N GLU A 249 18.12 -33.47 -4.59
CA GLU A 249 18.45 -34.06 -5.89
C GLU A 249 18.20 -35.57 -5.81
N LEU A 250 17.15 -36.07 -6.47
CA LEU A 250 16.67 -37.45 -6.27
C LEU A 250 17.39 -38.49 -7.14
N SER A 251 18.47 -38.13 -7.85
CA SER A 251 19.16 -39.08 -8.74
C SER A 251 20.55 -38.62 -9.19
N LEU A 252 21.50 -38.44 -8.26
CA LEU A 252 22.93 -38.39 -8.63
C LEU A 252 23.60 -39.70 -8.25
N ALA A 253 23.62 -40.66 -9.17
CA ALA A 253 24.63 -41.70 -9.14
C ALA A 253 25.99 -41.08 -9.51
N ASP A 254 27.05 -41.49 -8.83
CA ASP A 254 28.41 -41.09 -9.19
C ASP A 254 28.70 -41.50 -10.65
N GLY A 255 29.06 -40.54 -11.51
CA GLY A 255 29.45 -40.80 -12.90
C GLY A 255 28.54 -40.28 -14.02
N VAL A 256 27.69 -39.27 -13.78
CA VAL A 256 26.84 -38.68 -14.84
C VAL A 256 27.68 -38.16 -16.02
N GLU A 257 27.45 -38.73 -17.20
CA GLU A 257 28.06 -38.28 -18.45
C GLU A 257 27.53 -36.90 -18.86
N LEU A 258 28.45 -35.99 -19.18
CA LEU A 258 28.16 -34.62 -19.58
C LEU A 258 28.42 -34.44 -21.07
N ARG A 259 27.49 -33.81 -21.77
CA ARG A 259 27.65 -33.37 -23.17
C ARG A 259 27.89 -31.88 -23.24
N GLN A 260 28.81 -31.47 -24.10
CA GLN A 260 28.98 -30.06 -24.40
C GLN A 260 27.82 -29.56 -25.26
N MET A 261 27.13 -28.53 -24.79
CA MET A 261 26.05 -27.87 -25.48
C MET A 261 26.58 -26.69 -26.32
N ASP A 262 26.03 -26.47 -27.51
CA ASP A 262 26.22 -25.20 -28.23
C ASP A 262 25.28 -24.14 -27.63
N LEU A 263 25.83 -22.97 -27.30
CA LEU A 263 25.06 -21.85 -26.73
C LEU A 263 23.97 -21.35 -27.70
N ARG A 264 24.15 -21.56 -29.00
CA ARG A 264 23.13 -21.23 -30.02
C ARG A 264 21.89 -22.12 -29.88
N ASP A 265 22.09 -23.38 -29.51
CA ASP A 265 21.01 -24.34 -29.24
C ASP A 265 20.34 -24.10 -27.88
N ALA A 266 21.01 -23.38 -26.97
CA ALA A 266 20.53 -23.06 -25.62
C ALA A 266 19.59 -21.84 -25.54
N GLY A 267 19.22 -21.26 -26.68
CA GLY A 267 18.30 -20.11 -26.75
C GLY A 267 18.94 -18.75 -26.45
N ILE A 268 20.28 -18.66 -26.37
CA ILE A 268 20.99 -17.38 -26.34
C ILE A 268 21.08 -16.87 -27.78
N GLY A 269 19.94 -16.36 -28.26
CA GLY A 269 19.83 -15.73 -29.57
C GLY A 269 20.49 -14.36 -29.62
N GLU A 270 20.67 -13.86 -30.84
CA GLU A 270 21.20 -12.50 -31.09
C GLU A 270 20.37 -11.42 -30.37
N GLU A 271 19.06 -11.65 -30.22
CA GLU A 271 18.13 -10.74 -29.54
C GLU A 271 18.42 -10.59 -28.05
N LEU A 272 18.69 -11.70 -27.33
CA LEU A 272 19.03 -11.67 -25.91
C LEU A 272 20.37 -10.94 -25.68
N ILE A 273 21.32 -11.16 -26.58
CA ILE A 273 22.62 -10.47 -26.55
C ILE A 273 22.44 -8.96 -26.73
N ARG A 274 21.60 -8.54 -27.70
CA ARG A 274 21.28 -7.12 -27.90
C ARG A 274 20.58 -6.52 -26.68
N LEU A 275 19.69 -7.26 -26.02
CA LEU A 275 19.05 -6.86 -24.77
C LEU A 275 20.07 -6.66 -23.64
N ILE A 276 20.98 -7.62 -23.44
CA ILE A 276 22.04 -7.52 -22.43
C ILE A 276 22.96 -6.32 -22.74
N LEU A 277 23.37 -6.12 -24.00
CA LEU A 277 24.17 -4.97 -24.40
C LEU A 277 23.45 -3.65 -24.14
N GLY A 278 22.15 -3.58 -24.45
CA GLY A 278 21.31 -2.41 -24.17
C GLY A 278 21.22 -2.11 -22.67
N PHE A 279 21.04 -3.13 -21.84
CA PHE A 279 21.05 -3.00 -20.38
C PHE A 279 22.40 -2.50 -19.87
N LEU A 280 23.50 -3.12 -20.30
CA LEU A 280 24.86 -2.72 -19.91
C LEU A 280 25.21 -1.31 -20.41
N ALA A 281 24.55 -0.84 -21.47
CA ALA A 281 24.74 0.51 -22.00
C ALA A 281 24.05 1.61 -21.18
N HIS A 282 23.28 1.24 -20.16
CA HIS A 282 22.59 2.18 -19.31
C HIS A 282 23.57 3.13 -18.58
N PRO A 283 23.37 4.46 -18.63
CA PRO A 283 24.32 5.44 -18.06
C PRO A 283 24.63 5.23 -16.57
N SER A 284 23.70 4.64 -15.81
CA SER A 284 23.89 4.39 -14.36
C SER A 284 24.93 3.31 -14.04
N LEU A 285 25.30 2.46 -15.02
CA LEU A 285 26.29 1.40 -14.82
C LEU A 285 27.72 1.86 -15.08
N ASP A 286 27.90 3.05 -15.67
CA ASP A 286 29.19 3.68 -15.98
C ASP A 286 30.22 2.69 -16.59
N MET A 287 29.74 1.89 -17.54
CA MET A 287 30.52 0.80 -18.14
C MET A 287 30.96 1.18 -19.55
N GLU A 288 32.28 1.27 -19.75
CA GLU A 288 32.90 1.59 -21.03
C GLU A 288 32.53 0.55 -22.11
N ALA A 289 32.36 1.01 -23.37
CA ALA A 289 31.93 0.16 -24.48
C ALA A 289 32.79 -1.10 -24.69
N THR A 290 34.10 -1.00 -24.44
CA THR A 290 35.07 -2.11 -24.51
C THR A 290 34.81 -3.16 -23.43
N LYS A 291 34.56 -2.74 -22.18
CA LYS A 291 34.20 -3.63 -21.07
C LYS A 291 32.85 -4.31 -21.29
N ARG A 292 31.85 -3.58 -21.81
CA ARG A 292 30.53 -4.13 -22.15
C ARG A 292 30.65 -5.24 -23.20
N HIS A 293 31.39 -4.98 -24.27
CA HIS A 293 31.68 -5.99 -25.30
C HIS A 293 32.42 -7.19 -24.72
N GLY A 294 33.45 -6.96 -23.91
CA GLY A 294 34.20 -8.04 -23.25
C GLY A 294 33.31 -8.94 -22.40
N ALA A 295 32.42 -8.36 -21.58
CA ALA A 295 31.48 -9.12 -20.75
C ALA A 295 30.54 -10.00 -21.58
N VAL A 296 29.99 -9.46 -22.67
CA VAL A 296 29.11 -10.19 -23.59
C VAL A 296 29.87 -11.25 -24.38
N GLN A 297 31.12 -10.98 -24.75
CA GLN A 297 31.98 -11.94 -25.43
C GLN A 297 32.38 -13.10 -24.51
N CYS A 298 32.50 -12.88 -23.20
CA CYS A 298 32.65 -13.95 -22.23
C CYS A 298 31.42 -14.87 -22.17
N LEU A 299 30.20 -14.31 -22.27
CA LEU A 299 28.97 -15.10 -22.34
C LEU A 299 28.90 -15.93 -23.62
N LEU A 300 29.30 -15.36 -24.77
CA LEU A 300 29.34 -16.05 -26.06
C LEU A 300 30.36 -17.18 -26.14
N ASN A 301 31.45 -17.08 -25.37
CA ASN A 301 32.51 -18.08 -25.33
C ASN A 301 32.32 -19.11 -24.21
N LEU A 302 31.22 -19.03 -23.46
CA LEU A 302 30.96 -19.89 -22.32
C LEU A 302 30.64 -21.31 -22.80
N LYS A 303 31.46 -22.30 -22.43
CA LYS A 303 31.10 -23.70 -22.70
C LYS A 303 30.16 -24.17 -21.60
N VAL A 304 28.95 -24.58 -21.96
CA VAL A 304 28.01 -25.19 -21.01
C VAL A 304 28.06 -26.69 -21.20
N LEU A 305 28.30 -27.41 -20.11
CA LEU A 305 28.17 -28.86 -20.04
C LEU A 305 26.79 -29.18 -19.50
N GLU A 306 26.04 -30.02 -20.22
CA GLU A 306 24.69 -30.46 -19.87
C GLU A 306 24.70 -31.97 -19.57
N THR A 307 23.88 -32.43 -18.63
CA THR A 307 23.70 -33.87 -18.37
C THR A 307 23.04 -34.54 -19.57
N MET A 308 23.31 -35.83 -19.81
CA MET A 308 22.66 -36.56 -20.92
C MET A 308 21.21 -36.97 -20.62
N GLU A 309 20.89 -37.17 -19.34
CA GLU A 309 19.54 -37.48 -18.87
C GLU A 309 19.05 -36.39 -17.91
N PRO A 310 17.73 -36.10 -17.89
CA PRO A 310 17.16 -35.14 -16.96
C PRO A 310 17.22 -35.69 -15.54
N ILE A 311 17.69 -34.85 -14.63
CA ILE A 311 17.73 -35.17 -13.21
C ILE A 311 16.43 -34.67 -12.60
N THR A 312 15.77 -35.53 -11.84
CA THR A 312 14.59 -35.13 -11.07
C THR A 312 15.06 -34.48 -9.79
N VAL A 313 14.73 -33.20 -9.66
CA VAL A 313 14.98 -32.41 -8.47
C VAL A 313 13.66 -32.18 -7.78
N SER A 314 13.63 -32.47 -6.47
CA SER A 314 12.50 -32.13 -5.62
C SER A 314 12.80 -30.87 -4.84
N TYR A 315 11.81 -30.00 -4.78
CA TYR A 315 11.81 -28.78 -3.98
C TYR A 315 10.71 -28.89 -2.94
N SER A 316 11.08 -28.74 -1.67
CA SER A 316 10.18 -28.83 -0.53
C SER A 316 10.15 -27.50 0.21
N LEU A 317 8.96 -26.99 0.49
CA LEU A 317 8.76 -25.73 1.20
C LEU A 317 7.84 -25.95 2.41
N SER A 318 8.35 -25.73 3.61
CA SER A 318 7.58 -25.88 4.86
C SER A 318 6.86 -24.58 5.23
N LEU A 319 5.55 -24.69 5.46
CA LEU A 319 4.68 -23.61 5.90
C LEU A 319 4.48 -23.64 7.42
N SER A 320 3.99 -22.56 7.98
CA SER A 320 3.81 -22.37 9.43
C SER A 320 2.69 -23.22 10.04
N ASP A 321 1.74 -23.68 9.22
CA ASP A 321 0.70 -24.64 9.59
C ASP A 321 1.17 -26.10 9.58
N GLY A 322 2.44 -26.34 9.23
CA GLY A 322 3.03 -27.67 9.12
C GLY A 322 2.81 -28.34 7.76
N GLU A 323 2.08 -27.70 6.83
CA GLU A 323 2.00 -28.17 5.45
C GLU A 323 3.39 -28.05 4.78
N VAL A 324 3.73 -29.06 3.97
CA VAL A 324 4.95 -29.04 3.15
C VAL A 324 4.52 -29.08 1.68
N LEU A 325 4.76 -27.99 0.97
CA LEU A 325 4.56 -27.94 -0.47
C LEU A 325 5.75 -28.61 -1.14
N LYS A 326 5.49 -29.72 -1.83
CA LYS A 326 6.50 -30.45 -2.59
C LYS A 326 6.22 -30.28 -4.07
N VAL A 327 7.20 -29.77 -4.81
CA VAL A 327 7.17 -29.70 -6.27
C VAL A 327 8.37 -30.44 -6.84
N GLU A 328 8.17 -31.15 -7.94
CA GLU A 328 9.22 -31.92 -8.60
C GLU A 328 9.43 -31.36 -10.00
N ALA A 329 10.69 -31.21 -10.39
CA ALA A 329 11.09 -30.75 -11.69
C ALA A 329 12.14 -31.69 -12.26
N SER A 330 11.88 -32.24 -13.44
CA SER A 330 12.89 -32.98 -14.20
C SER A 330 13.57 -31.98 -15.13
N CYS A 331 14.85 -31.67 -14.86
CA CYS A 331 15.61 -30.73 -15.67
C CYS A 331 17.02 -31.25 -15.98
N MET A 332 17.57 -30.78 -17.08
CA MET A 332 18.96 -31.03 -17.43
C MET A 332 19.85 -30.11 -16.58
N ILE A 333 20.85 -30.67 -15.89
CA ILE A 333 21.78 -29.83 -15.11
C ILE A 333 22.83 -29.26 -16.06
N ARG A 334 22.95 -27.94 -16.06
CA ARG A 334 23.91 -27.19 -16.88
C ARG A 334 25.00 -26.60 -15.98
N LYS A 335 26.26 -26.90 -16.29
CA LYS A 335 27.43 -26.37 -15.60
C LYS A 335 28.30 -25.54 -16.55
N PRO A 336 28.69 -24.32 -16.17
CA PRO A 336 29.66 -23.55 -16.94
C PRO A 336 31.05 -24.19 -16.81
N ALA A 337 31.69 -24.48 -17.94
CA ALA A 337 33.07 -24.92 -18.03
C ALA A 337 33.91 -23.75 -18.59
N PHE A 338 34.71 -23.13 -17.72
CA PHE A 338 35.70 -22.15 -18.16
C PHE A 338 36.90 -22.90 -18.73
N GLY A 339 37.20 -22.66 -20.01
CA GLY A 339 38.38 -23.26 -20.64
C GLY A 339 39.66 -22.80 -19.96
N GLN A 340 40.28 -23.67 -19.16
CA GLN A 340 41.66 -23.50 -18.75
C GLN A 340 42.54 -23.55 -20.02
N LYS A 341 43.05 -22.39 -20.44
CA LYS A 341 44.22 -22.36 -21.33
C LYS A 341 45.36 -23.03 -20.58
N ARG A 342 45.68 -24.28 -20.95
CA ARG A 342 46.95 -24.91 -20.58
C ARG A 342 48.07 -24.00 -21.07
N LYS A 343 48.90 -23.51 -20.15
CA LYS A 343 50.24 -23.01 -20.47
C LYS A 343 51.08 -24.25 -20.80
N ASP A 344 51.15 -24.60 -22.07
CA ASP A 344 52.16 -25.51 -22.59
C ASP A 344 52.96 -24.76 -23.65
N ASP A 345 53.89 -23.92 -23.22
CA ASP A 345 55.08 -23.64 -24.02
C ASP A 345 56.28 -24.15 -23.25
N LYS A 346 56.80 -25.25 -23.81
CA LYS A 346 57.91 -26.05 -23.33
C LYS A 346 59.21 -25.24 -23.34
N TYR A 347 59.98 -25.40 -22.27
CA TYR A 347 61.43 -25.42 -22.34
C TYR A 347 61.89 -26.41 -23.42
N ASN A 348 62.76 -26.00 -24.34
CA ASN A 348 64.06 -26.64 -24.59
C ASN A 348 64.84 -25.91 -25.69
N HIS A 349 66.05 -25.50 -25.28
CA HIS A 349 67.30 -25.23 -26.01
C HIS A 349 67.28 -24.55 -27.38
#